data_AF-E4YGW9-F1
#
_entry.id   AF-E4YGW9-F1
#
_cell.length_a   1.000
_cell.length_b   1.000
_cell.length_c   1.000
_cell.angle_alpha   90.00
_cell.angle_beta   90.00
_cell.angle_gamma   90.00
#
_symmetry.space_group_name_H-M   'P 1'
#
loop_
_entity.id
_entity.type
_entity.pdbx_description
1 polymer ?
#
loop_
_entity_poly.entity_id
_entity_poly.type
_entity_poly.pdbx_seq_one_letter_code
_entity_poly.pdbx_strand_id
1 'polypeptide(L)'
;MSSSDSDDQELLLKNEDNSSSREKWSQSKIGKRQFVTCSALLIVTYIQVYALLASLSLTWAYPKDYSIATGWVFIFNLDFWELAKVYSAEYKAWSNRPTPSENVMGDHFAVSYSLFALFHWSTYIICMVLFYCFKSSATKKQSVLPRLKVFLLIFWYAMTIPVGVNYSKVYWCLPNSGSIMDVDNNLSCLSDASILYFIISTTSLVFHFIILPAIYARKINLGIVTPYIRAHENALLRRELEFEFGINKKLLLDNLYYHSQFRRKRAYFLVTDAVFKGSLVVAYCGFFKLSNEPNESLGSLGKLISSAFIFSIFFVKFFYDVYYQPFRTLLLNMLNFACLIFLFCNAVFGLMLNIPDLESPFQDPQYLKPLLIFVNLSWFLFILGWIGYAFYKSRHRRIWPSLYSKDRKSYLVGNNERFVEALREACDVVEQSRAVVPLFAPAHRLKFQILKMNALTREAEYTCEILHPTLQECLQTLIETYGTVQNSSMFTSVASNMNQNHTAEELFAMIPEFAEALAKRDLDLALSRKHCRRSLLKVSALAAFKAAGQRANFLRSVLNQAKETSEA
;
A
#
# COMPACT_ATOMS: atom_id res chain seq x y z
N MET A 1 -40.16 34.04 25.69
CA MET A 1 -39.27 32.95 26.14
C MET A 1 -38.72 32.19 24.92
N SER A 2 -38.00 32.86 24.01
CA SER A 2 -37.45 32.21 22.80
C SER A 2 -36.15 32.85 22.29
N SER A 3 -35.40 33.55 23.15
CA SER A 3 -34.17 34.27 22.75
C SER A 3 -32.93 33.84 23.53
N SER A 4 -33.02 32.91 24.49
CA SER A 4 -31.86 32.40 25.23
C SER A 4 -31.22 31.19 24.56
N ASP A 5 -32.01 30.34 23.90
CA ASP A 5 -31.50 29.10 23.30
C ASP A 5 -30.69 29.35 22.01
N SER A 6 -30.95 30.44 21.28
CA SER A 6 -30.16 30.80 20.09
C SER A 6 -28.78 31.33 20.44
N ASP A 7 -28.72 32.14 21.51
CA ASP A 7 -27.49 32.81 21.92
C ASP A 7 -26.54 31.82 22.61
N ASP A 8 -27.08 30.85 23.37
CA ASP A 8 -26.31 29.76 23.95
C ASP A 8 -25.80 28.77 22.88
N GLN A 9 -26.55 28.51 21.81
CA GLN A 9 -26.08 27.72 20.66
C GLN A 9 -24.98 28.45 19.88
N GLU A 10 -25.10 29.77 19.69
CA GLU A 10 -24.11 30.57 19.00
C GLU A 10 -22.83 30.76 19.84
N LEU A 11 -22.96 30.82 21.18
CA LEU A 11 -21.83 30.83 22.13
C LEU A 11 -21.12 29.48 22.21
N LEU A 12 -21.84 28.35 22.11
CA LEU A 12 -21.22 27.02 22.02
C LEU A 12 -20.44 26.85 20.70
N LEU A 13 -21.00 27.32 19.58
CA LEU A 13 -20.30 27.32 18.28
C LEU A 13 -19.09 28.28 18.25
N LYS A 14 -19.19 29.45 18.88
CA LYS A 14 -18.06 30.40 19.01
C LYS A 14 -16.97 29.94 19.98
N ASN A 15 -17.34 29.20 21.04
CA ASN A 15 -16.36 28.62 21.97
C ASN A 15 -15.67 27.38 21.40
N GLU A 16 -16.29 26.63 20.48
CA GLU A 16 -15.59 25.59 19.71
C GLU A 16 -14.52 26.16 18.76
N ASP A 17 -14.74 27.35 18.20
CA ASP A 17 -13.78 28.02 17.32
C ASP A 17 -12.58 28.66 18.06
N ASN A 18 -12.73 28.97 19.36
CA ASN A 18 -11.69 29.60 20.18
C ASN A 18 -10.82 28.62 20.98
N SER A 19 -11.01 27.30 20.81
CA SER A 19 -10.06 26.32 21.34
C SER A 19 -8.75 26.39 20.56
N SER A 20 -7.72 26.92 21.22
CA SER A 20 -6.33 27.10 20.77
C SER A 20 -5.56 25.78 20.51
N SER A 21 -6.27 24.71 20.14
CA SER A 21 -5.70 23.40 19.82
C SER A 21 -6.51 22.64 18.76
N ARG A 22 -7.03 23.33 17.72
CA ARG A 22 -7.19 22.65 16.43
C ARG A 22 -5.78 22.24 15.95
N GLU A 23 -5.26 21.14 16.48
CA GLU A 23 -4.23 20.35 15.82
C GLU A 23 -4.78 20.15 14.42
N LYS A 24 -4.25 20.93 13.47
CA LYS A 24 -4.55 20.78 12.06
C LYS A 24 -4.24 19.34 11.74
N TRP A 25 -5.28 18.50 11.66
CA TRP A 25 -5.23 17.07 11.41
C TRP A 25 -4.05 16.75 10.51
N SER A 26 -2.96 16.35 11.14
CA SER A 26 -1.66 16.32 10.48
C SER A 26 -1.67 15.18 9.48
N GLN A 27 -1.08 15.39 8.30
CA GLN A 27 -1.04 14.34 7.29
C GLN A 27 -0.41 13.05 7.85
N SER A 28 -1.18 11.95 7.85
CA SER A 28 -0.68 10.61 8.18
C SER A 28 0.62 10.31 7.45
N LYS A 29 1.63 9.83 8.21
CA LYS A 29 2.96 9.47 7.70
C LYS A 29 2.88 8.42 6.58
N ILE A 30 1.88 7.53 6.62
CA ILE A 30 1.68 6.52 5.58
C ILE A 30 1.10 7.14 4.31
N GLY A 31 0.07 8.00 4.45
CA GLY A 31 -0.53 8.68 3.30
C GLY A 31 0.48 9.51 2.51
N LYS A 32 1.38 10.22 3.22
CA LYS A 32 2.52 10.93 2.63
C LYS A 32 3.43 10.00 1.85
N ARG A 33 3.88 8.90 2.47
CA ARG A 33 4.80 7.93 1.84
C ARG A 33 4.16 7.32 0.60
N GLN A 34 2.92 6.87 0.71
CA GLN A 34 2.15 6.30 -0.40
C GLN A 34 2.02 7.30 -1.56
N PHE A 35 1.65 8.56 -1.27
CA PHE A 35 1.56 9.60 -2.29
C PHE A 35 2.91 9.81 -3.00
N VAL A 36 3.98 10.03 -2.24
CA VAL A 36 5.33 10.26 -2.76
C VAL A 36 5.81 9.09 -3.61
N THR A 37 5.64 7.85 -3.12
CA THR A 37 6.02 6.64 -3.85
C THR A 37 5.27 6.53 -5.17
N CYS A 38 3.96 6.79 -5.20
CA CYS A 38 3.20 6.78 -6.46
C CYS A 38 3.66 7.87 -7.43
N SER A 39 3.89 9.09 -6.94
CA SER A 39 4.38 10.18 -7.77
C SER A 39 5.73 9.84 -8.40
N ALA A 40 6.65 9.31 -7.60
CA ALA A 40 7.94 8.85 -8.08
C ALA A 40 7.79 7.73 -9.13
N LEU A 41 6.94 6.73 -8.88
CA LEU A 41 6.71 5.64 -9.83
C LEU A 41 6.09 6.11 -11.15
N LEU A 42 5.20 7.10 -11.14
CA LEU A 42 4.63 7.69 -12.35
C LEU A 42 5.68 8.45 -13.16
N ILE A 43 6.55 9.22 -12.51
CA ILE A 43 7.64 9.95 -13.16
C ILE A 43 8.65 8.97 -13.74
N VAL A 44 9.06 7.95 -12.97
CA VAL A 44 9.96 6.89 -13.45
C VAL A 44 9.32 6.15 -14.62
N THR A 45 8.03 5.80 -14.54
CA THR A 45 7.32 5.14 -15.65
C THR A 45 7.31 6.00 -16.91
N TYR A 46 7.11 7.33 -16.80
CA TYR A 46 7.23 8.23 -17.95
C TYR A 46 8.62 8.14 -18.58
N ILE A 47 9.68 8.29 -17.78
CA ILE A 47 11.06 8.30 -18.29
C ILE A 47 11.39 6.95 -18.94
N GLN A 48 10.98 5.84 -18.32
CA GLN A 48 11.21 4.49 -18.85
C GLN A 48 10.49 4.23 -20.18
N VAL A 49 9.23 4.66 -20.29
CA VAL A 49 8.46 4.52 -21.53
C VAL A 49 8.95 5.47 -22.61
N TYR A 50 9.35 6.69 -22.24
CA TYR A 50 10.00 7.63 -23.15
C TYR A 50 11.35 7.07 -23.65
N ALA A 51 12.15 6.44 -22.78
CA ALA A 51 13.37 5.77 -23.18
C ALA A 51 13.11 4.61 -24.16
N LEU A 52 12.03 3.85 -23.98
CA LEU A 52 11.63 2.83 -24.95
C LEU A 52 11.30 3.45 -26.32
N LEU A 53 10.52 4.54 -26.33
CA LEU A 53 10.24 5.29 -27.55
C LEU A 53 11.52 5.86 -28.19
N ALA A 54 12.46 6.33 -27.38
CA ALA A 54 13.75 6.83 -27.84
C ALA A 54 14.62 5.74 -28.45
N SER A 55 14.64 4.52 -27.90
CA SER A 55 15.37 3.37 -28.49
C SER A 55 14.77 3.00 -29.85
N LEU A 56 13.44 2.96 -29.96
CA LEU A 56 12.77 2.74 -31.24
C LEU A 56 13.06 3.87 -32.24
N SER A 57 13.12 5.11 -31.77
CA SER A 57 13.38 6.26 -32.64
C SER A 57 14.81 6.34 -33.16
N LEU A 58 15.76 5.58 -32.59
CA LEU A 58 17.08 5.37 -33.21
C LEU A 58 16.95 4.68 -34.58
N THR A 59 15.86 3.95 -34.81
CA THR A 59 15.52 3.35 -36.12
C THR A 59 14.52 4.20 -36.93
N TRP A 60 13.76 5.09 -36.25
CA TRP A 60 12.71 5.96 -36.83
C TRP A 60 13.15 7.41 -37.08
N ALA A 61 14.46 7.65 -37.16
CA ALA A 61 15.02 8.91 -37.67
C ALA A 61 14.81 10.16 -36.80
N TYR A 62 14.86 10.04 -35.46
CA TYR A 62 15.05 11.25 -34.63
C TYR A 62 16.38 11.96 -34.99
N PRO A 63 16.46 13.30 -34.90
CA PRO A 63 17.69 14.03 -35.21
C PRO A 63 18.85 13.56 -34.32
N LYS A 64 20.03 13.33 -34.92
CA LYS A 64 21.21 12.77 -34.22
C LYS A 64 21.54 13.54 -32.93
N ASP A 65 21.64 14.87 -33.02
CA ASP A 65 21.94 15.72 -31.86
C ASP A 65 20.92 15.57 -30.73
N TYR A 66 19.64 15.36 -31.09
CA TYR A 66 18.57 15.21 -30.12
C TYR A 66 18.67 13.85 -29.40
N SER A 67 18.91 12.77 -30.16
CA SER A 67 19.14 11.44 -29.60
C SER A 67 20.35 11.43 -28.66
N ILE A 68 21.44 12.10 -29.02
CA ILE A 68 22.64 12.21 -28.16
C ILE A 68 22.35 13.00 -26.87
N ALA A 69 21.66 14.14 -26.98
CA ALA A 69 21.33 14.98 -25.83
C ALA A 69 20.34 14.30 -24.86
N THR A 70 19.48 13.43 -25.38
CA THR A 70 18.48 12.70 -24.58
C THR A 70 18.90 11.29 -24.20
N GLY A 71 20.07 10.80 -24.65
CA GLY A 71 20.53 9.43 -24.45
C GLY A 71 20.64 8.98 -22.98
N TRP A 72 20.81 9.91 -22.04
CA TRP A 72 20.85 9.61 -20.60
C TRP A 72 19.59 8.88 -20.08
N VAL A 73 18.44 9.00 -20.77
CA VAL A 73 17.19 8.34 -20.37
C VAL A 73 17.30 6.82 -20.37
N PHE A 74 18.20 6.23 -21.16
CA PHE A 74 18.42 4.77 -21.21
C PHE A 74 18.92 4.19 -19.87
N ILE A 75 19.54 5.02 -19.02
CA ILE A 75 19.98 4.60 -17.67
C ILE A 75 18.78 4.18 -16.82
N PHE A 76 17.61 4.80 -16.99
CA PHE A 76 16.39 4.45 -16.24
C PHE A 76 15.81 3.09 -16.65
N ASN A 77 16.15 2.62 -17.85
CA ASN A 77 15.84 1.27 -18.32
C ASN A 77 16.96 0.25 -18.03
N LEU A 78 18.05 0.68 -17.38
CA LEU A 78 19.29 -0.09 -17.25
C LEU A 78 19.78 -0.62 -18.62
N ASP A 79 19.51 0.16 -19.67
CA ASP A 79 19.81 -0.21 -21.04
C ASP A 79 21.16 0.37 -21.46
N PHE A 80 22.22 -0.29 -21.00
CA PHE A 80 23.58 0.12 -21.32
C PHE A 80 23.91 -0.04 -22.80
N TRP A 81 23.25 -0.97 -23.49
CA TRP A 81 23.46 -1.24 -24.91
C TRP A 81 23.08 -0.04 -25.78
N GLU A 82 21.84 0.45 -25.66
CA GLU A 82 21.39 1.61 -26.45
C GLU A 82 22.13 2.88 -26.04
N LEU A 83 22.49 3.00 -24.76
CA LEU A 83 23.33 4.09 -24.27
C LEU A 83 24.68 4.11 -24.98
N ALA A 84 25.39 2.98 -25.03
CA ALA A 84 26.67 2.88 -25.73
C ALA A 84 26.52 3.12 -27.23
N LYS A 85 25.45 2.60 -27.84
CA LYS A 85 25.15 2.83 -29.26
C LYS A 85 25.03 4.31 -29.58
N VAL A 86 24.23 5.07 -28.83
CA VAL A 86 24.03 6.51 -29.09
C VAL A 86 25.30 7.33 -28.96
N TYR A 87 26.18 6.98 -28.01
CA TYR A 87 27.47 7.67 -27.81
C TYR A 87 28.62 7.11 -28.66
N SER A 88 28.38 6.04 -29.43
CA SER A 88 29.37 5.51 -30.36
C SER A 88 29.55 6.42 -31.57
N ALA A 89 30.77 6.47 -32.11
CA ALA A 89 31.06 7.21 -33.35
C ALA A 89 30.31 6.62 -34.57
N GLU A 90 29.91 5.35 -34.47
CA GLU A 90 29.24 4.58 -35.52
C GLU A 90 27.75 4.86 -35.66
N TYR A 91 27.13 5.53 -34.68
CA TYR A 91 25.72 5.86 -34.77
C TYR A 91 25.45 6.90 -35.88
N LYS A 92 24.72 6.44 -36.90
CA LYS A 92 24.18 7.25 -37.99
C LYS A 92 22.66 7.29 -37.89
N ALA A 93 22.13 8.46 -37.59
CA ALA A 93 20.69 8.70 -37.69
C ALA A 93 20.26 8.56 -39.15
N TRP A 94 19.01 8.13 -39.40
CA TRP A 94 18.44 7.95 -40.74
C TRP A 94 19.11 6.86 -41.59
N SER A 95 19.83 5.92 -40.96
CA SER A 95 20.38 4.76 -41.65
C SER A 95 19.31 3.70 -41.91
N ASN A 96 19.23 3.20 -43.15
CA ASN A 96 18.43 2.01 -43.50
C ASN A 96 19.08 0.71 -43.00
N ARG A 97 20.29 0.78 -42.44
CA ARG A 97 21.00 -0.35 -41.84
C ARG A 97 21.15 -0.15 -40.34
N PRO A 98 20.89 -1.18 -39.52
CA PRO A 98 21.19 -1.13 -38.10
C PRO A 98 22.69 -0.93 -37.87
N THR A 99 23.03 -0.24 -36.78
CA THR A 99 24.44 -0.02 -36.39
C THR A 99 25.08 -1.37 -36.06
N PRO A 100 26.19 -1.74 -36.72
CA PRO A 100 26.88 -3.00 -36.42
C PRO A 100 27.41 -2.99 -34.99
N SER A 101 27.22 -4.10 -34.30
CA SER A 101 27.30 -4.19 -32.84
C SER A 101 28.70 -4.51 -32.33
N GLU A 102 29.53 -5.13 -33.18
CA GLU A 102 30.99 -5.28 -32.99
C GLU A 102 31.66 -3.94 -32.64
N ASN A 103 31.21 -2.84 -33.24
CA ASN A 103 31.82 -1.52 -33.07
C ASN A 103 31.18 -0.69 -31.94
N VAL A 104 30.13 -1.20 -31.28
CA VAL A 104 29.42 -0.48 -30.22
C VAL A 104 29.92 -0.91 -28.83
N MET A 105 29.98 -2.22 -28.58
CA MET A 105 30.47 -2.77 -27.32
C MET A 105 31.47 -3.93 -27.50
N GLY A 106 31.81 -4.32 -28.74
CA GLY A 106 32.58 -5.54 -28.99
C GLY A 106 31.92 -6.76 -28.34
N ASP A 107 32.72 -7.65 -27.74
CA ASP A 107 32.26 -8.89 -27.10
C ASP A 107 31.68 -8.69 -25.68
N HIS A 108 31.48 -7.45 -25.23
CA HIS A 108 31.04 -7.15 -23.86
C HIS A 108 29.53 -7.32 -23.62
N PHE A 109 28.75 -7.65 -24.66
CA PHE A 109 27.32 -7.92 -24.53
C PHE A 109 27.03 -9.02 -23.51
N ALA A 110 27.71 -10.18 -23.64
CA ALA A 110 27.52 -11.33 -22.75
C ALA A 110 27.77 -10.99 -21.28
N VAL A 111 28.78 -10.16 -21.01
CA VAL A 111 29.11 -9.67 -19.65
C VAL A 111 27.99 -8.77 -19.13
N SER A 112 27.55 -7.79 -19.92
CA SER A 112 26.49 -6.86 -19.51
C SER A 112 25.15 -7.58 -19.26
N TYR A 113 24.78 -8.53 -20.13
CA TYR A 113 23.58 -9.36 -19.97
C TYR A 113 23.68 -10.22 -18.71
N SER A 114 24.83 -10.85 -18.47
CA SER A 114 25.05 -11.70 -17.28
C SER A 114 24.99 -10.90 -15.99
N LEU A 115 25.61 -9.71 -15.94
CA LEU A 115 25.52 -8.80 -14.79
C LEU A 115 24.09 -8.36 -14.52
N PHE A 116 23.34 -8.01 -15.57
CA PHE A 116 21.92 -7.66 -15.45
C PHE A 116 21.09 -8.83 -14.91
N ALA A 117 21.26 -10.02 -15.49
CA ALA A 117 20.56 -11.23 -15.06
C ALA A 117 20.88 -11.60 -13.62
N LEU A 118 22.15 -11.51 -13.22
CA LEU A 118 22.60 -11.74 -11.85
C LEU A 118 21.99 -10.72 -10.88
N PHE A 119 22.07 -9.42 -11.18
CA PHE A 119 21.46 -8.37 -10.34
C PHE A 119 19.95 -8.58 -10.18
N HIS A 120 19.27 -8.85 -11.30
CA HIS A 120 17.84 -9.07 -11.36
C HIS A 120 17.41 -10.26 -10.50
N TRP A 121 17.95 -11.46 -10.78
CA TRP A 121 17.54 -12.69 -10.09
C TRP A 121 18.04 -12.76 -8.64
N SER A 122 19.26 -12.29 -8.35
CA SER A 122 19.77 -12.24 -6.98
C SER A 122 18.90 -11.37 -6.08
N THR A 123 18.38 -10.24 -6.56
CA THR A 123 17.48 -9.37 -5.79
C THR A 123 16.20 -10.12 -5.40
N TYR A 124 15.59 -10.87 -6.34
CA TYR A 124 14.40 -11.66 -6.04
C TYR A 124 14.69 -12.84 -5.10
N ILE A 125 15.82 -13.54 -5.28
CA ILE A 125 16.22 -14.65 -4.42
C ILE A 125 16.47 -14.16 -2.99
N ILE A 126 17.25 -13.08 -2.82
CA ILE A 126 17.52 -12.48 -1.51
C ILE A 126 16.20 -12.06 -0.86
N CYS A 127 15.30 -11.40 -1.58
CA CYS A 127 14.00 -11.01 -1.03
C CYS A 127 13.14 -12.21 -0.63
N MET A 128 13.17 -13.31 -1.38
CA MET A 128 12.46 -14.55 -1.05
C MET A 128 13.05 -15.24 0.19
N VAL A 129 14.38 -15.28 0.31
CA VAL A 129 15.07 -15.79 1.51
C VAL A 129 14.70 -14.95 2.73
N LEU A 130 14.78 -13.62 2.62
CA LEU A 130 14.36 -12.71 3.69
C LEU A 130 12.88 -12.91 4.05
N PHE A 131 12.01 -13.09 3.06
CA PHE A 131 10.59 -13.37 3.28
C PHE A 131 10.39 -14.65 4.09
N TYR A 132 11.10 -15.73 3.76
CA TYR A 132 11.01 -17.01 4.48
C TYR A 132 11.56 -16.90 5.91
N CYS A 133 12.74 -16.30 6.08
CA CYS A 133 13.36 -16.08 7.39
C CYS A 133 12.46 -15.24 8.31
N PHE A 134 11.90 -14.13 7.81
CA PHE A 134 11.03 -13.27 8.61
C PHE A 134 9.63 -13.83 8.81
N LYS A 135 9.15 -14.72 7.94
CA LYS A 135 7.91 -15.47 8.16
C LYS A 135 8.02 -16.39 9.38
N SER A 136 9.16 -17.06 9.55
CA SER A 136 9.40 -17.92 10.72
C SER A 136 9.51 -17.13 12.04
N SER A 137 9.93 -15.86 11.98
CA SER A 137 10.04 -14.97 13.14
C SER A 137 8.79 -14.10 13.39
N ALA A 138 7.71 -14.31 12.63
CA ALA A 138 6.52 -13.43 12.61
C ALA A 138 5.67 -13.45 13.90
N THR A 139 6.02 -14.27 14.89
CA THR A 139 5.44 -14.24 16.24
C THR A 139 5.77 -12.96 17.02
N LYS A 140 6.75 -12.15 16.56
CA LYS A 140 7.11 -10.87 17.20
C LYS A 140 6.33 -9.68 16.61
N LYS A 141 5.78 -8.83 17.49
CA LYS A 141 4.95 -7.61 17.22
C LYS A 141 5.56 -6.54 16.26
N GLN A 142 6.77 -6.74 15.72
CA GLN A 142 7.44 -5.84 14.77
C GLN A 142 7.82 -6.58 13.48
N SER A 143 6.83 -7.00 12.69
CA SER A 143 7.12 -7.69 11.45
C SER A 143 7.69 -6.72 10.41
N VAL A 144 8.92 -6.98 9.95
CA VAL A 144 9.53 -6.33 8.76
C VAL A 144 8.79 -6.76 7.48
N LEU A 145 8.06 -7.87 7.55
CA LEU A 145 7.38 -8.55 6.45
C LEU A 145 6.47 -7.64 5.59
N PRO A 146 5.60 -6.76 6.14
CA PRO A 146 4.77 -5.88 5.32
C PRO A 146 5.60 -4.87 4.52
N ARG A 147 6.71 -4.37 5.09
CA ARG A 147 7.61 -3.44 4.40
C ARG A 147 8.34 -4.13 3.25
N LEU A 148 8.78 -5.38 3.46
CA LEU A 148 9.41 -6.19 2.42
C LEU A 148 8.44 -6.46 1.26
N LYS A 149 7.16 -6.76 1.53
CA LYS A 149 6.15 -6.95 0.48
C LYS A 149 5.89 -5.67 -0.32
N VAL A 150 5.83 -4.51 0.35
CA VAL A 150 5.69 -3.20 -0.32
C VAL A 150 6.91 -2.92 -1.19
N PHE A 151 8.12 -3.18 -0.69
CA PHE A 151 9.36 -3.04 -1.47
C PHE A 151 9.33 -3.94 -2.71
N LEU A 152 8.98 -5.22 -2.56
CA LEU A 152 8.89 -6.16 -3.68
C LEU A 152 7.90 -5.69 -4.76
N LEU A 153 6.75 -5.14 -4.36
CA LEU A 153 5.78 -4.58 -5.30
C LEU A 153 6.35 -3.40 -6.08
N ILE A 154 6.98 -2.44 -5.38
CA ILE A 154 7.58 -1.24 -5.99
C ILE A 154 8.71 -1.65 -6.93
N PHE A 155 9.58 -2.56 -6.48
CA PHE A 155 10.72 -3.07 -7.24
C PHE A 155 10.26 -3.77 -8.51
N TRP A 156 9.31 -4.71 -8.41
CA TRP A 156 8.73 -5.39 -9.57
C TRP A 156 8.15 -4.40 -10.59
N TYR A 157 7.33 -3.45 -10.12
CA TYR A 157 6.70 -2.47 -11.00
C TYR A 157 7.70 -1.54 -11.69
N ALA A 158 8.76 -1.14 -10.99
CA ALA A 158 9.85 -0.33 -11.54
C ALA A 158 10.74 -1.13 -12.52
N MET A 159 10.95 -2.43 -12.28
CA MET A 159 11.77 -3.29 -13.13
C MET A 159 11.04 -3.83 -14.36
N THR A 160 9.72 -3.61 -14.50
CA THR A 160 8.92 -4.19 -15.57
C THR A 160 9.42 -3.80 -16.97
N ILE A 161 9.70 -2.51 -17.23
CA ILE A 161 10.29 -2.06 -18.50
C ILE A 161 11.77 -2.44 -18.63
N PRO A 162 12.66 -2.20 -17.63
CA PRO A 162 14.06 -2.64 -17.70
C PRO A 162 14.24 -4.13 -18.04
N VAL A 163 13.47 -5.01 -17.39
CA VAL A 163 13.44 -6.45 -17.67
C VAL A 163 12.93 -6.69 -19.09
N GLY A 164 11.84 -6.03 -19.48
CA GLY A 164 11.29 -6.13 -20.82
C GLY A 164 12.31 -5.79 -21.91
N VAL A 165 12.98 -4.65 -21.81
CA VAL A 165 13.95 -4.16 -22.81
C VAL A 165 15.19 -5.04 -22.86
N ASN A 166 15.83 -5.33 -21.73
CA ASN A 166 17.09 -6.07 -21.74
C ASN A 166 16.92 -7.52 -22.20
N TYR A 167 15.87 -8.23 -21.75
CA TYR A 167 15.65 -9.62 -22.16
C TYR A 167 15.06 -9.75 -23.58
N SER A 168 14.36 -8.73 -24.10
CA SER A 168 13.80 -8.77 -25.45
C SER A 168 14.84 -8.60 -26.57
N LYS A 169 16.01 -8.03 -26.28
CA LYS A 169 17.06 -7.83 -27.29
C LYS A 169 17.68 -9.11 -27.82
N VAL A 170 17.62 -10.19 -27.05
CA VAL A 170 18.06 -11.52 -27.49
C VAL A 170 17.27 -12.00 -28.72
N TYR A 171 16.05 -11.49 -28.92
CA TYR A 171 15.20 -11.83 -30.06
C TYR A 171 15.41 -10.93 -31.28
N TRP A 172 16.27 -9.92 -31.19
CA TRP A 172 16.58 -9.05 -32.30
C TRP A 172 17.52 -9.76 -33.26
N CYS A 173 16.99 -10.21 -34.39
CA CYS A 173 17.75 -10.92 -35.42
C CYS A 173 17.80 -10.10 -36.70
N LEU A 174 19.00 -9.94 -37.25
CA LEU A 174 19.23 -9.23 -38.50
C LEU A 174 18.80 -10.08 -39.71
N PRO A 175 18.03 -9.53 -40.66
CA PRO A 175 17.52 -10.29 -41.81
C PRO A 175 18.61 -10.65 -42.85
N ASN A 176 19.67 -9.85 -42.98
CA ASN A 176 20.63 -9.96 -44.09
C ASN A 176 21.80 -10.95 -43.90
N SER A 177 21.97 -11.53 -42.71
CA SER A 177 23.24 -12.17 -42.34
C SER A 177 23.02 -13.57 -41.75
N GLY A 178 22.12 -14.39 -42.30
CA GLY A 178 21.87 -15.72 -41.74
C GLY A 178 21.21 -15.70 -40.35
N SER A 179 20.39 -14.67 -40.07
CA SER A 179 19.77 -14.42 -38.76
C SER A 179 20.77 -14.20 -37.64
N ILE A 180 21.83 -13.43 -37.84
CA ILE A 180 22.74 -13.03 -36.75
C ILE A 180 22.00 -12.16 -35.71
N MET A 181 22.32 -12.35 -34.43
CA MET A 181 21.74 -11.59 -33.34
C MET A 181 22.25 -10.13 -33.39
N ASP A 182 21.35 -9.15 -33.30
CA ASP A 182 21.70 -7.73 -33.39
C ASP A 182 22.68 -7.34 -32.29
N VAL A 183 22.50 -7.84 -31.07
CA VAL A 183 23.35 -7.47 -29.93
C VAL A 183 24.68 -8.20 -29.83
N ASP A 184 24.88 -9.28 -30.60
CA ASP A 184 26.15 -10.01 -30.68
C ASP A 184 26.30 -10.61 -32.07
N ASN A 185 27.13 -9.97 -32.89
CA ASN A 185 27.30 -10.37 -34.28
C ASN A 185 27.98 -11.73 -34.46
N ASN A 186 28.65 -12.26 -33.41
CA ASN A 186 29.31 -13.56 -33.46
C ASN A 186 28.32 -14.73 -33.31
N LEU A 187 27.10 -14.47 -32.85
CA LEU A 187 26.08 -15.48 -32.61
C LEU A 187 24.98 -15.42 -33.66
N SER A 188 24.72 -16.57 -34.30
CA SER A 188 23.47 -16.74 -35.06
C SER A 188 22.29 -16.96 -34.12
N CYS A 189 21.16 -16.38 -34.45
CA CYS A 189 19.90 -16.62 -33.76
C CYS A 189 19.52 -18.10 -33.88
N LEU A 190 19.09 -18.69 -32.77
CA LEU A 190 18.78 -20.11 -32.62
C LEU A 190 19.98 -21.06 -32.71
N SER A 191 21.22 -20.56 -32.65
CA SER A 191 22.39 -21.38 -32.31
C SER A 191 22.31 -21.94 -30.90
N ASP A 192 23.01 -23.05 -30.63
CA ASP A 192 23.06 -23.70 -29.30
C ASP A 192 23.43 -22.73 -28.17
N ALA A 193 24.36 -21.80 -28.42
CA ALA A 193 24.74 -20.76 -27.47
C ALA A 193 23.63 -19.71 -27.26
N SER A 194 22.92 -19.31 -28.33
CA SER A 194 21.81 -18.34 -28.24
C SER A 194 20.57 -18.91 -27.54
N ILE A 195 20.32 -20.22 -27.64
CA ILE A 195 19.18 -20.90 -27.02
C ILE A 195 19.16 -20.68 -25.50
N LEU A 196 20.32 -20.69 -24.84
CA LEU A 196 20.41 -20.43 -23.40
C LEU A 196 19.90 -19.02 -23.05
N TYR A 197 20.31 -18.00 -23.83
CA TYR A 197 19.81 -16.64 -23.66
C TYR A 197 18.29 -16.56 -23.89
N PHE A 198 17.77 -17.26 -24.90
CA PHE A 198 16.32 -17.33 -25.14
C PHE A 198 15.55 -17.92 -23.96
N ILE A 199 16.04 -19.02 -23.37
CA ILE A 199 15.39 -19.68 -22.23
C ILE A 199 15.35 -18.74 -21.01
N ILE A 200 16.48 -18.12 -20.66
CA ILE A 200 16.59 -17.20 -19.51
C ILE A 200 15.69 -15.97 -19.73
N SER A 201 15.74 -15.39 -20.93
CA SER A 201 14.91 -14.25 -21.31
C SER A 201 13.42 -14.58 -21.28
N THR A 202 13.00 -15.70 -21.90
CA THR A 202 11.59 -16.15 -21.90
C THR A 202 11.09 -16.37 -20.47
N THR A 203 11.87 -17.06 -19.64
CA THR A 203 11.50 -17.34 -18.24
C THR A 203 11.30 -16.04 -17.47
N SER A 204 12.20 -15.07 -17.66
CA SER A 204 12.14 -13.76 -16.99
C SER A 204 10.94 -12.92 -17.44
N LEU A 205 10.63 -12.92 -18.74
CA LEU A 205 9.48 -12.22 -19.32
C LEU A 205 8.15 -12.84 -18.84
N VAL A 206 8.02 -14.16 -18.89
CA VAL A 206 6.83 -14.88 -18.38
C VAL A 206 6.64 -14.62 -16.88
N PHE A 207 7.72 -14.63 -16.11
CA PHE A 207 7.65 -14.33 -14.68
C PHE A 207 7.12 -12.91 -14.40
N HIS A 208 7.58 -11.89 -15.14
CA HIS A 208 7.22 -10.48 -14.92
C HIS A 208 5.88 -10.06 -15.50
N PHE A 209 5.51 -10.59 -16.67
CA PHE A 209 4.32 -10.16 -17.42
C PHE A 209 3.13 -11.11 -17.30
N ILE A 210 3.32 -12.31 -16.74
CA ILE A 210 2.25 -13.29 -16.54
C ILE A 210 2.15 -13.70 -15.07
N ILE A 211 3.21 -14.30 -14.50
CA ILE A 211 3.14 -14.93 -13.16
C ILE A 211 2.91 -13.88 -12.05
N LEU A 212 3.76 -12.85 -11.96
CA LEU A 212 3.64 -11.81 -10.93
C LEU A 212 2.34 -11.00 -11.03
N PRO A 213 1.92 -10.50 -12.22
CA PRO A 213 0.62 -9.88 -12.40
C PRO A 213 -0.54 -10.76 -11.94
N ALA A 214 -0.53 -12.06 -12.26
CA ALA A 214 -1.59 -12.99 -11.84
C ALA A 214 -1.62 -13.18 -10.32
N ILE A 215 -0.45 -13.30 -9.68
CA ILE A 215 -0.35 -13.37 -8.21
C ILE A 215 -0.92 -12.11 -7.57
N TYR A 216 -0.52 -10.93 -8.06
CA TYR A 216 -1.02 -9.66 -7.52
C TYR A 216 -2.52 -9.46 -7.79
N ALA A 217 -3.01 -9.81 -8.97
CA ALA A 217 -4.43 -9.77 -9.29
C ALA A 217 -5.23 -10.65 -8.32
N ARG A 218 -4.78 -11.89 -8.06
CA ARG A 218 -5.42 -12.77 -7.07
C ARG A 218 -5.40 -12.16 -5.67
N LYS A 219 -4.29 -11.55 -5.25
CA LYS A 219 -4.17 -10.90 -3.93
C LYS A 219 -5.07 -9.67 -3.80
N ILE A 220 -5.19 -8.87 -4.86
CA ILE A 220 -6.11 -7.73 -4.91
C ILE A 220 -7.55 -8.22 -4.82
N ASN A 221 -7.92 -9.26 -5.58
CA ASN A 221 -9.27 -9.82 -5.56
C ASN A 221 -9.68 -10.31 -4.16
N LEU A 222 -8.77 -11.00 -3.47
CA LEU A 222 -8.99 -11.45 -2.10
C LEU A 222 -9.07 -10.30 -1.07
N GLY A 223 -8.49 -9.14 -1.38
CA GLY A 223 -8.51 -7.96 -0.50
C GLY A 223 -9.71 -7.04 -0.72
N ILE A 224 -10.45 -7.19 -1.82
CA ILE A 224 -11.61 -6.36 -2.13
C ILE A 224 -12.83 -6.93 -1.40
N VAL A 225 -13.37 -6.14 -0.46
CA VAL A 225 -14.52 -6.56 0.37
C VAL A 225 -15.87 -6.45 -0.34
N THR A 226 -16.05 -5.42 -1.18
CA THR A 226 -17.36 -5.14 -1.81
C THR A 226 -17.25 -4.76 -3.29
N PRO A 227 -18.25 -5.11 -4.12
CA PRO A 227 -18.30 -4.68 -5.51
C PRO A 227 -18.74 -3.21 -5.65
N TYR A 228 -19.50 -2.68 -4.69
CA TYR A 228 -20.04 -1.32 -4.75
C TYR A 228 -18.99 -0.26 -4.42
N ILE A 229 -18.92 0.79 -5.26
CA ILE A 229 -17.93 1.87 -5.14
C ILE A 229 -18.02 2.57 -3.79
N ARG A 230 -19.24 2.96 -3.36
CA ARG A 230 -19.45 3.69 -2.09
C ARG A 230 -19.07 2.85 -0.87
N ALA A 231 -19.49 1.58 -0.84
CA ALA A 231 -19.17 0.68 0.25
C ALA A 231 -17.67 0.38 0.34
N HIS A 232 -17.00 0.19 -0.80
CA HIS A 232 -15.56 -0.02 -0.85
C HIS A 232 -14.77 1.18 -0.35
N GLU A 233 -15.13 2.40 -0.79
CA GLU A 233 -14.48 3.62 -0.32
C GLU A 233 -14.68 3.84 1.17
N ASN A 234 -15.89 3.63 1.69
CA ASN A 234 -16.17 3.73 3.13
C ASN A 234 -15.37 2.69 3.94
N ALA A 235 -15.25 1.46 3.44
CA ALA A 235 -14.46 0.42 4.08
C ALA A 235 -12.96 0.76 4.11
N LEU A 236 -12.40 1.28 3.01
CA LEU A 236 -11.00 1.73 2.95
C LEU A 236 -10.75 2.91 3.91
N LEU A 237 -11.65 3.89 3.91
CA LEU A 237 -11.55 5.06 4.79
C LEU A 237 -11.59 4.66 6.26
N ARG A 238 -12.50 3.75 6.65
CA ARG A 238 -12.56 3.20 8.00
C ARG A 238 -11.21 2.58 8.41
N ARG A 239 -10.62 1.73 7.56
CA ARG A 239 -9.33 1.09 7.84
C ARG A 239 -8.16 2.08 7.92
N GLU A 240 -8.19 3.13 7.11
CA GLU A 240 -7.18 4.20 7.16
C GLU A 240 -7.29 5.02 8.46
N LEU A 241 -8.50 5.32 8.91
CA LEU A 241 -8.76 6.01 10.18
C LEU A 241 -8.34 5.14 11.37
N GLU A 242 -8.74 3.87 11.40
CA GLU A 242 -8.32 2.92 12.45
C GLU A 242 -6.79 2.84 12.59
N PHE A 243 -6.08 2.90 11.46
CA PHE A 243 -4.63 2.91 11.43
C PHE A 243 -4.05 4.24 11.94
N GLU A 244 -4.61 5.38 11.51
CA GLU A 244 -4.16 6.71 11.93
C GLU A 244 -4.32 6.94 13.43
N PHE A 245 -5.43 6.47 14.01
CA PHE A 245 -5.67 6.53 15.45
C PHE A 245 -4.91 5.46 16.25
N GLY A 246 -4.20 4.56 15.58
CA GLY A 246 -3.44 3.49 16.22
C GLY A 246 -4.30 2.38 16.84
N ILE A 247 -5.62 2.39 16.59
CA ILE A 247 -6.57 1.37 17.08
C ILE A 247 -6.27 0.03 16.43
N ASN A 248 -6.01 0.03 15.12
CA ASN A 248 -5.81 -1.21 14.38
C ASN A 248 -4.68 -1.11 13.34
N LYS A 249 -3.68 -1.99 13.46
CA LYS A 249 -2.55 -2.08 12.51
C LYS A 249 -2.84 -3.00 11.32
N LYS A 250 -4.07 -3.56 11.21
CA LYS A 250 -4.49 -4.47 10.14
C LYS A 250 -4.32 -3.91 8.73
N LEU A 251 -4.26 -2.59 8.53
CA LEU A 251 -4.01 -1.96 7.22
C LEU A 251 -2.80 -2.55 6.48
N LEU A 252 -1.69 -2.80 7.20
CA LEU A 252 -0.46 -3.37 6.63
C LEU A 252 -0.51 -4.90 6.53
N LEU A 253 -1.29 -5.56 7.40
CA LEU A 253 -1.40 -7.01 7.47
C LEU A 253 -2.34 -7.56 6.38
N ASP A 254 -3.43 -6.84 6.11
CA ASP A 254 -4.47 -7.22 5.14
C ASP A 254 -4.06 -6.90 3.69
N ASN A 255 -2.83 -6.42 3.49
CA ASN A 255 -2.27 -6.03 2.20
C ASN A 255 -3.08 -4.97 1.44
N LEU A 256 -3.76 -4.09 2.17
CA LEU A 256 -4.57 -3.00 1.59
C LEU A 256 -3.70 -2.00 0.80
N TYR A 257 -2.38 -1.96 1.05
CA TYR A 257 -1.43 -1.14 0.28
C TYR A 257 -1.36 -1.49 -1.22
N TYR A 258 -1.82 -2.67 -1.65
CA TYR A 258 -1.87 -3.01 -3.08
C TYR A 258 -2.88 -2.17 -3.86
N HIS A 259 -3.95 -1.71 -3.21
CA HIS A 259 -5.07 -1.07 -3.91
C HIS A 259 -5.63 0.19 -3.23
N SER A 260 -5.19 0.55 -2.02
CA SER A 260 -5.75 1.67 -1.25
C SER A 260 -5.69 3.01 -1.99
N GLN A 261 -4.75 3.18 -2.92
CA GLN A 261 -4.51 4.38 -3.73
C GLN A 261 -5.47 4.56 -4.90
N PHE A 262 -6.04 3.46 -5.37
CA PHE A 262 -6.85 3.43 -6.57
C PHE A 262 -8.33 3.47 -6.24
N ARG A 263 -9.12 4.02 -7.16
CA ARG A 263 -10.58 3.91 -7.08
C ARG A 263 -10.99 2.47 -7.33
N ARG A 264 -12.17 2.07 -6.84
CA ARG A 264 -12.69 0.71 -6.99
C ARG A 264 -12.61 0.13 -8.42
N LYS A 265 -12.99 0.93 -9.43
CA LYS A 265 -12.97 0.52 -10.86
C LYS A 265 -11.55 0.28 -11.40
N ARG A 266 -10.53 0.87 -10.75
CA ARG A 266 -9.11 0.80 -11.14
C ARG A 266 -8.27 0.16 -10.02
N ALA A 267 -8.87 -0.66 -9.16
CA ALA A 267 -8.15 -1.39 -8.11
C ALA A 267 -7.00 -2.25 -8.65
N TYR A 268 -7.12 -2.72 -9.89
CA TYR A 268 -6.11 -3.48 -10.62
C TYR A 268 -5.14 -2.61 -11.44
N PHE A 269 -5.04 -1.30 -11.17
CA PHE A 269 -4.25 -0.37 -11.98
C PHE A 269 -2.83 -0.88 -12.26
N LEU A 270 -2.08 -1.26 -11.22
CA LEU A 270 -0.70 -1.76 -11.35
C LEU A 270 -0.58 -2.98 -12.27
N VAL A 271 -1.57 -3.88 -12.23
CA VAL A 271 -1.64 -5.06 -13.10
C VAL A 271 -1.97 -4.64 -14.53
N THR A 272 -2.97 -3.77 -14.73
CA THR A 272 -3.33 -3.29 -16.06
C THR A 272 -2.22 -2.46 -16.71
N ASP A 273 -1.45 -1.72 -15.91
CA ASP A 273 -0.32 -0.93 -16.38
C ASP A 273 0.89 -1.81 -16.71
N ALA A 274 1.13 -2.89 -15.95
CA ALA A 274 2.11 -3.91 -16.31
C ALA A 274 1.77 -4.62 -17.63
N VAL A 275 0.48 -4.89 -17.89
CA VAL A 275 0.02 -5.43 -19.19
C VAL A 275 0.27 -4.43 -20.31
N PHE A 276 -0.02 -3.15 -20.10
CA PHE A 276 0.29 -2.08 -21.05
C PHE A 276 1.80 -1.99 -21.36
N LYS A 277 2.65 -2.02 -20.32
CA LYS A 277 4.11 -2.08 -20.47
C LYS A 277 4.54 -3.34 -21.25
N GLY A 278 3.91 -4.47 -20.98
CA GLY A 278 4.14 -5.72 -21.68
C GLY A 278 3.80 -5.64 -23.16
N SER A 279 2.66 -5.04 -23.52
CA SER A 279 2.29 -4.85 -24.93
C SER A 279 3.29 -3.96 -25.68
N LEU A 280 3.86 -2.94 -25.01
CA LEU A 280 4.91 -2.11 -25.60
C LEU A 280 6.21 -2.90 -25.81
N VAL A 281 6.60 -3.76 -24.87
CA VAL A 281 7.79 -4.63 -25.00
C VAL A 281 7.60 -5.67 -26.10
N VAL A 282 6.39 -6.24 -26.23
CA VAL A 282 6.08 -7.15 -27.34
C VAL A 282 6.17 -6.42 -28.68
N ALA A 283 5.67 -5.19 -28.78
CA ALA A 283 5.82 -4.38 -29.99
C ALA A 283 7.30 -4.10 -30.31
N TYR A 284 8.07 -3.72 -29.29
CA TYR A 284 9.51 -3.45 -29.37
C TYR A 284 10.32 -4.65 -29.90
N CYS A 285 9.96 -5.85 -29.47
CA CYS A 285 10.62 -7.09 -29.87
C CYS A 285 10.12 -7.62 -31.22
N GLY A 286 8.80 -7.73 -31.37
CA GLY A 286 8.16 -8.50 -32.44
C GLY A 286 8.27 -7.87 -33.82
N PHE A 287 8.32 -6.53 -33.89
CA PHE A 287 8.42 -5.81 -35.16
C PHE A 287 9.86 -5.52 -35.59
N PHE A 288 10.88 -5.84 -34.78
CA PHE A 288 12.26 -5.50 -35.08
C PHE A 288 12.75 -6.08 -36.42
N LYS A 289 12.49 -7.37 -36.66
CA LYS A 289 12.89 -8.04 -37.91
C LYS A 289 12.22 -7.39 -39.13
N LEU A 290 10.90 -7.20 -39.06
CA LEU A 290 10.11 -6.62 -40.15
C LEU A 290 10.48 -5.17 -40.43
N SER A 291 10.79 -4.39 -39.39
CA SER A 291 11.20 -2.98 -39.49
C SER A 291 12.58 -2.78 -40.13
N ASN A 292 13.42 -3.81 -40.14
CA ASN A 292 14.81 -3.74 -40.63
C ASN A 292 15.03 -4.62 -41.85
N GLU A 293 13.95 -5.00 -42.55
CA GLU A 293 14.01 -5.81 -43.77
C GLU A 293 14.79 -5.07 -44.88
N PRO A 294 15.67 -5.75 -45.64
CA PRO A 294 16.46 -5.13 -46.71
C PRO A 294 15.63 -4.50 -47.83
N ASN A 295 14.44 -5.06 -48.09
CA ASN A 295 13.53 -4.51 -49.09
C ASN A 295 12.97 -3.19 -48.57
N GLU A 296 13.34 -2.06 -49.19
CA GLU A 296 12.98 -0.71 -48.71
C GLU A 296 11.48 -0.50 -48.53
N SER A 297 10.66 -1.06 -49.44
CA SER A 297 9.20 -1.02 -49.34
C SER A 297 8.65 -1.84 -48.17
N LEU A 298 9.26 -2.99 -47.87
CA LEU A 298 8.81 -3.88 -46.79
C LEU A 298 9.29 -3.38 -45.42
N GLY A 299 10.52 -2.85 -45.34
CA GLY A 299 11.09 -2.27 -44.13
C GLY A 299 10.39 -0.98 -43.70
N SER A 300 10.07 -0.08 -44.65
CA SER A 300 9.27 1.12 -44.37
C SER A 300 7.86 0.77 -43.89
N LEU A 301 7.21 -0.21 -44.52
CA LEU A 301 5.93 -0.75 -44.06
C LEU A 301 6.04 -1.33 -42.64
N GLY A 302 7.10 -2.06 -42.33
CA GLY A 302 7.38 -2.60 -41.00
C GLY A 302 7.50 -1.52 -39.92
N LYS A 303 8.22 -0.43 -40.22
CA LYS A 303 8.33 0.75 -39.34
C LYS A 303 6.98 1.43 -39.12
N LEU A 304 6.17 1.58 -40.17
CA LEU A 304 4.82 2.13 -40.07
C LEU A 304 3.92 1.25 -39.20
N ILE A 305 3.90 -0.06 -39.41
CA ILE A 305 3.09 -1.00 -38.62
C ILE A 305 3.50 -0.94 -37.15
N SER A 306 4.81 -0.95 -36.86
CA SER A 306 5.32 -0.88 -35.50
C SER A 306 4.91 0.42 -34.79
N SER A 307 5.12 1.56 -35.46
CA SER A 307 4.78 2.87 -34.89
C SER A 307 3.26 3.07 -34.75
N ALA A 308 2.45 2.58 -35.70
CA ALA A 308 0.99 2.61 -35.63
C ALA A 308 0.45 1.72 -34.49
N PHE A 309 1.03 0.55 -34.28
CA PHE A 309 0.67 -0.34 -33.17
C PHE A 309 0.99 0.29 -31.81
N ILE A 310 2.17 0.90 -31.67
CA ILE A 310 2.57 1.60 -30.45
C ILE A 310 1.68 2.82 -30.19
N PHE A 311 1.40 3.61 -31.23
CA PHE A 311 0.45 4.72 -31.15
C PHE A 311 -0.95 4.26 -30.69
N SER A 312 -1.45 3.14 -31.24
CA SER A 312 -2.76 2.57 -30.86
C SER A 312 -2.79 2.16 -29.39
N ILE A 313 -1.69 1.58 -28.88
CA ILE A 313 -1.55 1.24 -27.46
C ILE A 313 -1.65 2.50 -26.58
N PHE A 314 -0.95 3.59 -26.93
CA PHE A 314 -1.05 4.86 -26.21
C PHE A 314 -2.44 5.48 -26.30
N PHE A 315 -3.06 5.44 -27.48
CA PHE A 315 -4.41 5.95 -27.71
C PHE A 315 -5.42 5.25 -26.79
N VAL A 316 -5.44 3.92 -26.79
CA VAL A 316 -6.33 3.13 -25.92
C VAL A 316 -6.07 3.44 -24.45
N LYS A 317 -4.80 3.49 -24.02
CA LYS A 317 -4.44 3.80 -22.62
C LYS A 317 -4.87 5.20 -22.21
N PHE A 318 -4.71 6.20 -23.09
CA PHE A 318 -5.08 7.58 -22.84
C PHE A 318 -6.59 7.72 -22.57
N PHE A 319 -7.44 7.25 -23.50
CA PHE A 319 -8.90 7.35 -23.33
C PHE A 319 -9.40 6.55 -22.13
N TYR A 320 -8.81 5.37 -21.89
CA TYR A 320 -9.18 4.54 -20.76
C TYR A 320 -8.87 5.21 -19.40
N ASP A 321 -7.70 5.85 -19.26
CA ASP A 321 -7.33 6.55 -18.03
C ASP A 321 -8.10 7.85 -17.81
N VAL A 322 -8.44 8.56 -18.89
CA VAL A 322 -9.30 9.76 -18.83
C VAL A 322 -10.69 9.42 -18.31
N TYR A 323 -11.30 8.35 -18.83
CA TYR A 323 -12.66 7.97 -18.46
C TYR A 323 -12.77 7.40 -17.04
N TYR A 324 -11.84 6.52 -16.66
CA TYR A 324 -11.95 5.78 -15.39
C TYR A 324 -11.21 6.41 -14.20
N GLN A 325 -10.27 7.34 -14.43
CA GLN A 325 -9.44 8.01 -13.42
C GLN A 325 -8.86 7.07 -12.35
N PRO A 326 -7.60 6.60 -12.50
CA PRO A 326 -7.06 5.54 -11.66
C PRO A 326 -6.97 5.89 -10.17
N PHE A 327 -6.54 7.10 -9.82
CA PHE A 327 -6.22 7.47 -8.45
C PHE A 327 -7.40 8.09 -7.71
N ARG A 328 -7.43 7.89 -6.38
CA ARG A 328 -8.37 8.58 -5.48
C ARG A 328 -8.03 10.07 -5.36
N THR A 329 -6.74 10.41 -5.33
CA THR A 329 -6.26 11.80 -5.25
C THR A 329 -6.23 12.46 -6.64
N LEU A 330 -6.96 13.56 -6.81
CA LEU A 330 -6.99 14.35 -8.06
C LEU A 330 -5.59 14.74 -8.56
N LEU A 331 -4.70 15.08 -7.64
CA LEU A 331 -3.34 15.54 -7.96
C LEU A 331 -2.50 14.44 -8.64
N LEU A 332 -2.69 13.16 -8.27
CA LEU A 332 -2.05 12.03 -8.95
C LEU A 332 -2.67 11.76 -10.32
N ASN A 333 -3.99 11.94 -10.47
CA ASN A 333 -4.64 11.84 -11.79
C ASN A 333 -4.13 12.94 -12.75
N MET A 334 -3.93 14.16 -12.27
CA MET A 334 -3.35 15.25 -13.06
C MET A 334 -1.92 14.91 -13.53
N LEU A 335 -1.09 14.34 -12.65
CA LEU A 335 0.25 13.89 -13.01
C LEU A 335 0.22 12.77 -14.06
N ASN A 336 -0.60 11.73 -13.85
CA ASN A 336 -0.75 10.63 -14.79
C ASN A 336 -1.22 11.10 -16.17
N PHE A 337 -2.23 11.98 -16.20
CA PHE A 337 -2.76 12.55 -17.43
C PHE A 337 -1.72 13.38 -18.18
N ALA A 338 -0.99 14.24 -17.48
CA ALA A 338 0.09 15.02 -18.09
C ALA A 338 1.17 14.09 -18.69
N CYS A 339 1.66 13.11 -17.92
CA CYS A 339 2.62 12.13 -18.43
C CYS A 339 2.11 11.42 -19.70
N LEU A 340 0.83 11.01 -19.73
CA LEU A 340 0.24 10.36 -20.91
C LEU A 340 0.11 11.31 -22.11
N ILE A 341 -0.25 12.59 -21.92
CA ILE A 341 -0.29 13.58 -23.01
C ILE A 341 1.08 13.70 -23.66
N PHE A 342 2.12 13.92 -22.86
CA PHE A 342 3.46 14.15 -23.41
C PHE A 342 4.02 12.88 -24.08
N LEU A 343 3.76 11.69 -23.54
CA LEU A 343 4.08 10.43 -24.23
C LEU A 343 3.30 10.25 -25.52
N PHE A 344 2.01 10.59 -25.51
CA PHE A 344 1.16 10.55 -26.70
C PHE A 344 1.69 11.48 -27.80
N CYS A 345 2.07 12.72 -27.46
CA CYS A 345 2.71 13.64 -28.40
C CYS A 345 4.00 13.06 -29.00
N ASN A 346 4.87 12.46 -28.18
CA ASN A 346 6.08 11.79 -28.68
C ASN A 346 5.75 10.62 -29.61
N ALA A 347 4.73 9.82 -29.29
CA ALA A 347 4.29 8.72 -30.15
C ALA A 347 3.69 9.20 -31.49
N VAL A 348 2.99 10.34 -31.51
CA VAL A 348 2.49 10.96 -32.74
C VAL A 348 3.64 11.34 -33.68
N PHE A 349 4.70 11.97 -33.15
CA PHE A 349 5.86 12.28 -33.97
C PHE A 349 6.57 11.02 -34.49
N GLY A 350 6.69 9.99 -33.65
CA GLY A 350 7.19 8.69 -34.09
C GLY A 350 6.37 8.05 -35.22
N LEU A 351 5.04 8.17 -35.19
CA LEU A 351 4.18 7.69 -36.27
C LEU A 351 4.36 8.53 -37.56
N MET A 352 4.33 9.85 -37.42
CA MET A 352 4.38 10.79 -38.55
C MET A 352 5.68 10.68 -39.37
N LEU A 353 6.80 10.33 -38.72
CA LEU A 353 8.09 10.10 -39.38
C LEU A 353 8.15 8.79 -40.18
N ASN A 354 7.25 7.85 -39.91
CA ASN A 354 7.22 6.55 -40.56
C ASN A 354 6.10 6.43 -41.62
N ILE A 355 5.30 7.49 -41.84
CA ILE A 355 4.31 7.51 -42.92
C ILE A 355 5.05 7.80 -44.25
N PRO A 356 5.01 6.88 -45.23
CA PRO A 356 5.64 7.10 -46.52
C PRO A 356 4.96 8.27 -47.26
N ASP A 357 5.76 9.05 -47.98
CA ASP A 357 5.31 10.14 -48.86
C ASP A 357 4.49 11.27 -48.20
N LEU A 358 4.55 11.39 -46.87
CA LEU A 358 3.88 12.46 -46.15
C LEU A 358 4.70 13.76 -46.23
N GLU A 359 4.37 14.66 -47.15
CA GLU A 359 4.99 15.98 -47.20
C GLU A 359 4.50 16.85 -46.04
N SER A 360 5.35 17.01 -45.01
CA SER A 360 5.07 17.88 -43.87
C SER A 360 6.32 18.65 -43.43
N PRO A 361 6.22 19.96 -43.14
CA PRO A 361 7.35 20.74 -42.61
C PRO A 361 7.85 20.19 -41.26
N PHE A 362 7.02 19.42 -40.55
CA PHE A 362 7.38 18.81 -39.27
C PHE A 362 8.25 17.55 -39.40
N GLN A 363 8.50 17.06 -40.62
CA GLN A 363 9.45 15.97 -40.86
C GLN A 363 10.89 16.47 -41.06
N ASP A 364 11.08 17.74 -41.42
CA ASP A 364 12.41 18.31 -41.57
C ASP A 364 13.11 18.37 -40.19
N PRO A 365 14.32 17.81 -40.05
CA PRO A 365 15.11 17.86 -38.81
C PRO A 365 15.22 19.26 -38.19
N GLN A 366 15.22 20.33 -38.99
CA GLN A 366 15.30 21.71 -38.51
C GLN A 366 14.09 22.11 -37.65
N TYR A 367 12.89 21.65 -38.00
CA TYR A 367 11.66 21.95 -37.25
C TYR A 367 11.34 20.87 -36.21
N LEU A 368 11.67 19.61 -36.50
CA LEU A 368 11.41 18.47 -35.61
C LEU A 368 12.18 18.58 -34.28
N LYS A 369 13.47 18.96 -34.32
CA LYS A 369 14.33 19.05 -33.13
C LYS A 369 13.77 20.07 -32.11
N PRO A 370 13.48 21.34 -32.47
CA PRO A 370 12.83 22.29 -31.56
C PRO A 370 11.50 21.80 -31.00
N LEU A 371 10.69 21.12 -31.81
CA LEU A 371 9.37 20.62 -31.41
C LEU A 371 9.48 19.51 -30.36
N LEU A 372 10.38 18.55 -30.55
CA LEU A 372 10.67 17.49 -29.57
C LEU A 372 11.25 18.07 -28.27
N ILE A 373 12.11 19.08 -28.37
CA ILE A 373 12.62 19.82 -27.20
C ILE A 373 11.47 20.50 -26.47
N PHE A 374 10.59 21.19 -27.19
CA PHE A 374 9.44 21.89 -26.62
C PHE A 374 8.51 20.94 -25.85
N VAL A 375 8.17 19.78 -26.42
CA VAL A 375 7.31 18.78 -25.77
C VAL A 375 7.92 18.30 -24.45
N ASN A 376 9.20 17.91 -24.46
CA ASN A 376 9.85 17.34 -23.28
C ASN A 376 10.22 18.40 -22.24
N LEU A 377 10.56 19.62 -22.66
CA LEU A 377 10.76 20.76 -21.77
C LEU A 377 9.43 21.16 -21.10
N SER A 378 8.32 21.16 -21.84
CA SER A 378 6.99 21.43 -21.30
C SER A 378 6.59 20.41 -20.24
N TRP A 379 6.87 19.12 -20.46
CA TRP A 379 6.70 18.07 -19.45
C TRP A 379 7.53 18.35 -18.19
N PHE A 380 8.81 18.70 -18.37
CA PHE A 380 9.71 18.98 -17.26
C PHE A 380 9.24 20.18 -16.42
N LEU A 381 8.86 21.28 -17.07
CA LEU A 381 8.30 22.47 -16.42
C LEU A 381 6.99 22.16 -15.70
N PHE A 382 6.12 21.35 -16.31
CA PHE A 382 4.89 20.90 -15.66
C PHE A 382 5.18 20.11 -14.38
N ILE A 383 6.16 19.20 -14.40
CA ILE A 383 6.55 18.44 -13.21
C ILE A 383 7.08 19.35 -12.11
N LEU A 384 7.94 20.31 -12.43
CA LEU A 384 8.45 21.26 -11.44
C LEU A 384 7.32 22.07 -10.80
N GLY A 385 6.40 22.60 -11.61
CA GLY A 385 5.20 23.29 -11.13
C GLY A 385 4.29 22.39 -10.29
N TRP A 386 4.10 21.15 -10.72
CA TRP A 386 3.31 20.15 -10.01
C TRP A 386 3.93 19.78 -8.65
N ILE A 387 5.25 19.60 -8.58
CA ILE A 387 5.98 19.33 -7.33
C ILE A 387 5.84 20.51 -6.37
N GLY A 388 6.02 21.74 -6.87
CA GLY A 388 5.82 22.97 -6.08
C GLY A 388 4.40 23.08 -5.53
N TYR A 389 3.39 22.82 -6.37
CA TYR A 389 2.00 22.82 -5.95
C TYR A 389 1.68 21.68 -4.97
N ALA A 390 2.22 20.47 -5.19
CA ALA A 390 2.07 19.34 -4.29
C ALA A 390 2.67 19.65 -2.92
N PHE A 391 3.84 20.27 -2.88
CA PHE A 391 4.50 20.69 -1.65
C PHE A 391 3.70 21.76 -0.89
N TYR A 392 3.26 22.80 -1.59
CA TYR A 392 2.38 23.84 -1.04
C TYR A 392 1.11 23.22 -0.46
N LYS A 393 0.41 22.41 -1.26
CA LYS A 393 -0.81 21.71 -0.82
C LYS A 393 -0.52 20.79 0.36
N SER A 394 0.66 20.16 0.43
CA SER A 394 1.03 19.24 1.51
C SER A 394 1.17 19.94 2.86
N ARG A 395 1.57 21.21 2.87
CA ARG A 395 1.69 22.01 4.10
C ARG A 395 0.36 22.58 4.55
N HIS A 396 -0.50 22.96 3.60
CA HIS A 396 -1.75 23.66 3.91
C HIS A 396 -2.99 22.77 3.98
N ARG A 397 -2.98 21.59 3.34
CA ARG A 397 -4.13 20.67 3.27
C ARG A 397 -3.71 19.20 3.31
N ARG A 398 -4.63 18.35 3.74
CA ARG A 398 -4.45 16.90 3.69
C ARG A 398 -4.53 16.41 2.23
N ILE A 399 -3.43 15.83 1.73
CA ILE A 399 -3.37 15.25 0.38
C ILE A 399 -4.01 13.86 0.35
N TRP A 400 -3.99 13.16 1.50
CA TRP A 400 -4.40 11.77 1.63
C TRP A 400 -5.19 11.51 2.92
N PRO A 401 -6.41 10.93 2.88
CA PRO A 401 -7.29 10.76 1.72
C PRO A 401 -8.05 12.06 1.42
N SER A 402 -8.20 12.41 0.13
CA SER A 402 -8.85 13.66 -0.31
C SER A 402 -10.31 13.49 -0.72
N LEU A 403 -11.02 12.45 -0.24
CA LEU A 403 -12.41 12.16 -0.64
C LEU A 403 -13.48 12.93 0.14
N TYR A 404 -13.09 13.95 0.90
CA TYR A 404 -14.07 14.84 1.50
C TYR A 404 -14.53 15.84 0.44
N SER A 405 -15.70 15.57 -0.16
CA SER A 405 -16.55 16.67 -0.63
C SER A 405 -16.75 17.63 0.55
N LYS A 406 -16.92 18.93 0.27
CA LYS A 406 -17.14 19.92 1.34
C LYS A 406 -18.24 19.47 2.32
N ASP A 407 -19.24 18.73 1.84
CA ASP A 407 -20.35 18.19 2.65
C ASP A 407 -19.98 16.98 3.53
N ARG A 408 -18.94 16.20 3.19
CA ARG A 408 -18.43 15.11 4.04
C ARG A 408 -17.37 15.56 5.04
N LYS A 409 -16.97 16.84 5.00
CA LYS A 409 -16.06 17.37 6.02
C LYS A 409 -16.68 17.36 7.42
N SER A 410 -18.02 17.33 7.52
CA SER A 410 -18.74 17.17 8.79
C SER A 410 -18.26 15.97 9.60
N TYR A 411 -17.97 14.83 8.96
CA TYR A 411 -17.45 13.61 9.61
C TYR A 411 -16.02 13.73 10.18
N LEU A 412 -15.28 14.79 9.85
CA LEU A 412 -13.96 15.10 10.44
C LEU A 412 -14.00 16.32 11.36
N VAL A 413 -15.11 17.06 11.35
CA VAL A 413 -15.31 18.29 12.12
C VAL A 413 -15.95 17.98 13.48
N GLY A 414 -16.62 16.83 13.63
CA GLY A 414 -17.18 16.36 14.91
C GLY A 414 -16.19 15.62 15.82
N ASN A 415 -16.58 15.48 17.09
CA ASN A 415 -15.98 14.85 18.28
C ASN A 415 -15.35 13.44 18.11
N ASN A 416 -14.60 13.18 17.04
CA ASN A 416 -13.95 11.90 16.76
C ASN A 416 -12.93 11.49 17.83
N GLU A 417 -12.31 12.48 18.48
CA GLU A 417 -11.40 12.24 19.60
C GLU A 417 -12.10 11.50 20.73
N ARG A 418 -13.36 11.85 21.04
CA ARG A 418 -14.18 11.17 22.05
C ARG A 418 -14.45 9.71 21.70
N PHE A 419 -14.76 9.42 20.43
CA PHE A 419 -14.96 8.03 19.97
C PHE A 419 -13.66 7.23 20.03
N VAL A 420 -12.54 7.83 19.62
CA VAL A 420 -11.22 7.19 19.61
C VAL A 420 -10.68 6.97 21.02
N GLU A 421 -10.82 7.94 21.91
CA GLU A 421 -10.42 7.84 23.31
C GLU A 421 -11.23 6.75 24.01
N ALA A 422 -12.54 6.75 23.83
CA ALA A 422 -13.39 5.68 24.35
C ALA A 422 -12.94 4.30 23.81
N LEU A 423 -12.63 4.20 22.51
CA LEU A 423 -12.16 2.94 21.90
C LEU A 423 -10.86 2.46 22.52
N ARG A 424 -9.92 3.36 22.79
CA ARG A 424 -8.66 3.03 23.47
C ARG A 424 -8.90 2.56 24.89
N GLU A 425 -9.70 3.28 25.67
CA GLU A 425 -10.06 2.88 27.03
C GLU A 425 -10.73 1.50 27.05
N ALA A 426 -11.66 1.25 26.12
CA ALA A 426 -12.35 -0.03 26.01
C ALA A 426 -11.38 -1.17 25.68
N CYS A 427 -10.48 -0.97 24.71
CA CYS A 427 -9.45 -1.94 24.36
C CYS A 427 -8.51 -2.23 25.55
N ASP A 428 -8.07 -1.20 26.27
CA ASP A 428 -7.21 -1.35 27.44
C ASP A 428 -7.90 -2.16 28.56
N VAL A 429 -9.18 -1.91 28.82
CA VAL A 429 -9.95 -2.66 29.82
C VAL A 429 -10.14 -4.12 29.38
N VAL A 430 -10.35 -4.39 28.09
CA VAL A 430 -10.41 -5.77 27.56
C VAL A 430 -9.07 -6.48 27.73
N GLU A 431 -7.96 -5.84 27.36
CA GLU A 431 -6.62 -6.41 27.50
C GLU A 431 -6.29 -6.70 28.98
N GLN A 432 -6.56 -5.75 29.87
CA GLN A 432 -6.39 -5.94 31.32
C GLN A 432 -7.22 -7.10 31.85
N SER A 433 -8.49 -7.20 31.41
CA SER A 433 -9.39 -8.26 31.87
C SER A 433 -8.97 -9.65 31.40
N ARG A 434 -8.31 -9.75 30.23
CA ARG A 434 -7.79 -11.01 29.69
C ARG A 434 -6.42 -11.38 30.26
N ALA A 435 -5.61 -10.39 30.63
CA ALA A 435 -4.27 -10.61 31.17
C ALA A 435 -4.28 -11.04 32.65
N VAL A 436 -5.29 -10.64 33.40
CA VAL A 436 -5.43 -10.90 34.83
C VAL A 436 -6.19 -12.20 35.06
N VAL A 437 -5.92 -12.88 36.17
CA VAL A 437 -6.67 -14.08 36.60
C VAL A 437 -8.17 -13.74 36.67
N PRO A 438 -9.07 -14.60 36.14
CA PRO A 438 -10.51 -14.30 36.02
C PRO A 438 -11.21 -13.86 37.32
N LEU A 439 -10.66 -14.20 38.49
CA LEU A 439 -11.14 -13.75 39.80
C LEU A 439 -10.95 -12.24 40.04
N PHE A 440 -9.89 -11.65 39.49
CA PHE A 440 -9.52 -10.23 39.66
C PHE A 440 -9.76 -9.37 38.42
N ALA A 441 -10.31 -9.96 37.37
CA ALA A 441 -10.61 -9.19 36.17
C ALA A 441 -11.64 -8.09 36.51
N PRO A 442 -11.43 -6.83 36.07
CA PRO A 442 -12.20 -5.68 36.51
C PRO A 442 -13.59 -5.63 35.86
N ALA A 443 -14.50 -6.50 36.29
CA ALA A 443 -15.83 -6.65 35.70
C ALA A 443 -16.69 -5.37 35.78
N HIS A 444 -16.52 -4.57 36.84
CA HIS A 444 -17.19 -3.27 36.99
C HIS A 444 -16.78 -2.27 35.90
N ARG A 445 -15.49 -2.22 35.53
CA ARG A 445 -14.99 -1.35 34.45
C ARG A 445 -15.48 -1.84 33.10
N LEU A 446 -15.51 -3.15 32.87
CA LEU A 446 -16.11 -3.74 31.67
C LEU A 446 -17.57 -3.32 31.53
N LYS A 447 -18.38 -3.45 32.59
CA LYS A 447 -19.79 -3.04 32.60
C LYS A 447 -19.96 -1.54 32.30
N PHE A 448 -19.16 -0.69 32.95
CA PHE A 448 -19.17 0.75 32.67
C PHE A 448 -18.81 1.07 31.21
N GLN A 449 -17.76 0.44 30.68
CA GLN A 449 -17.34 0.64 29.30
C GLN A 449 -18.36 0.11 28.29
N ILE A 450 -19.10 -0.96 28.60
CA ILE A 450 -20.22 -1.44 27.78
C ILE A 450 -21.32 -0.36 27.68
N LEU A 451 -21.70 0.26 28.80
CA LEU A 451 -22.71 1.32 28.81
C LEU A 451 -22.24 2.56 28.04
N LYS A 452 -21.00 3.00 28.28
CA LYS A 452 -20.36 4.12 27.55
C LYS A 452 -20.31 3.83 26.05
N MET A 453 -19.87 2.63 25.66
CA MET A 453 -19.78 2.24 24.25
C MET A 453 -21.13 2.09 23.56
N ASN A 454 -22.13 1.54 24.24
CA ASN A 454 -23.47 1.41 23.68
C ASN A 454 -24.09 2.80 23.39
N ALA A 455 -23.91 3.75 24.30
CA ALA A 455 -24.34 5.14 24.09
C ALA A 455 -23.62 5.77 22.88
N LEU A 456 -22.29 5.66 22.83
CA LEU A 456 -21.49 6.20 21.72
C LEU A 456 -21.79 5.51 20.38
N THR A 457 -22.11 4.22 20.38
CA THR A 457 -22.46 3.49 19.16
C THR A 457 -23.79 3.98 18.58
N ARG A 458 -24.78 4.26 19.43
CA ARG A 458 -26.07 4.86 19.03
C ARG A 458 -25.91 6.29 18.54
N GLU A 459 -25.09 7.09 19.24
CA GLU A 459 -24.74 8.45 18.80
C GLU A 459 -24.08 8.40 17.41
N ALA A 460 -23.11 7.50 17.21
CA ALA A 460 -22.42 7.29 15.95
C ALA A 460 -23.33 6.77 14.82
N GLU A 461 -24.38 6.00 15.13
CA GLU A 461 -25.39 5.58 14.15
C GLU A 461 -26.22 6.78 13.67
N TYR A 462 -26.69 7.59 14.61
CA TYR A 462 -27.48 8.79 14.34
C TYR A 462 -26.69 9.81 13.50
N THR A 463 -25.41 10.02 13.83
CA THR A 463 -24.51 10.92 13.09
C THR A 463 -23.91 10.28 11.84
N CYS A 464 -24.22 9.01 11.55
CA CYS A 464 -23.68 8.24 10.41
C CYS A 464 -22.13 8.23 10.36
N GLU A 465 -21.49 8.09 11.52
CA GLU A 465 -20.04 8.14 11.66
C GLU A 465 -19.33 6.93 11.03
N ILE A 466 -18.16 7.19 10.44
CA ILE A 466 -17.38 6.16 9.72
C ILE A 466 -16.87 5.06 10.69
N LEU A 467 -16.63 5.43 11.95
CA LEU A 467 -16.15 4.53 13.00
C LEU A 467 -17.25 3.71 13.67
N HIS A 468 -18.54 3.96 13.37
CA HIS A 468 -19.66 3.23 13.97
C HIS A 468 -19.48 1.69 13.93
N PRO A 469 -19.10 1.07 12.79
CA PRO A 469 -18.88 -0.38 12.76
C PRO A 469 -17.71 -0.86 13.63
N THR A 470 -16.70 -0.01 13.89
CA THR A 470 -15.58 -0.31 14.80
C THR A 470 -16.02 -0.24 16.25
N LEU A 471 -16.85 0.75 16.59
CA LEU A 471 -17.47 0.87 17.92
C LEU A 471 -18.34 -0.35 18.22
N GLN A 472 -19.14 -0.78 17.24
CA GLN A 472 -19.99 -1.97 17.36
C GLN A 472 -19.16 -3.26 17.56
N GLU A 473 -18.07 -3.45 16.81
CA GLU A 473 -17.16 -4.59 16.96
C GLU A 473 -16.49 -4.60 18.36
N CYS A 474 -16.09 -3.42 18.85
CA CYS A 474 -15.53 -3.27 20.19
C CYS A 474 -16.55 -3.55 21.30
N LEU A 475 -17.78 -3.03 21.15
CA LEU A 475 -18.89 -3.29 22.07
C LEU A 475 -19.21 -4.78 22.18
N GLN A 476 -19.25 -5.49 21.04
CA GLN A 476 -19.45 -6.94 21.04
C GLN A 476 -18.30 -7.66 21.77
N THR A 477 -17.05 -7.27 21.50
CA THR A 477 -15.87 -7.84 22.19
C THR A 477 -15.92 -7.61 23.71
N LEU A 478 -16.39 -6.43 24.14
CA LEU A 478 -16.58 -6.10 25.55
C LEU A 478 -17.65 -6.98 26.20
N ILE A 479 -18.81 -7.16 25.54
CA ILE A 479 -19.92 -7.99 26.03
C ILE A 479 -19.47 -9.45 26.15
N GLU A 480 -18.79 -9.99 25.14
CA GLU A 480 -18.24 -11.35 25.16
C GLU A 480 -17.25 -11.53 26.32
N THR A 481 -16.32 -10.57 26.48
CA THR A 481 -15.32 -10.62 27.56
C THR A 481 -15.99 -10.52 28.94
N TYR A 482 -17.00 -9.65 29.09
CA TYR A 482 -17.78 -9.53 30.32
C TYR A 482 -18.53 -10.83 30.64
N GLY A 483 -19.17 -11.48 29.66
CA GLY A 483 -19.84 -12.76 29.84
C GLY A 483 -18.92 -13.86 30.36
N THR A 484 -17.66 -13.89 29.92
CA THR A 484 -16.66 -14.86 30.43
C THR A 484 -16.20 -14.58 31.85
N VAL A 485 -16.12 -13.30 32.25
CA VAL A 485 -15.55 -12.87 33.53
C VAL A 485 -16.60 -12.72 34.63
N GLN A 486 -17.85 -12.46 34.27
CA GLN A 486 -18.90 -12.02 35.20
C GLN A 486 -19.10 -12.99 36.37
N ASN A 487 -19.09 -14.29 36.08
CA ASN A 487 -19.36 -15.35 37.07
C ASN A 487 -18.14 -15.66 37.97
N SER A 488 -16.94 -15.30 37.54
CA SER A 488 -15.71 -15.61 38.27
C SER A 488 -15.15 -14.42 39.04
N SER A 489 -15.41 -13.19 38.60
CA SER A 489 -14.81 -11.99 39.19
C SER A 489 -15.46 -11.61 40.52
N MET A 490 -14.63 -11.22 41.49
CA MET A 490 -15.12 -10.65 42.76
C MET A 490 -15.75 -9.26 42.60
N PHE A 491 -15.44 -8.55 41.51
CA PHE A 491 -15.88 -7.17 41.29
C PHE A 491 -17.27 -7.06 40.64
N THR A 492 -17.95 -8.18 40.38
CA THR A 492 -19.23 -8.20 39.67
C THR A 492 -20.43 -8.06 40.60
N SER A 493 -20.34 -8.59 41.82
CA SER A 493 -21.35 -8.44 42.88
C SER A 493 -21.04 -7.27 43.82
N VAL A 494 -19.77 -6.97 44.05
CA VAL A 494 -19.32 -5.99 45.07
C VAL A 494 -19.48 -4.54 44.62
N ALA A 495 -19.40 -4.25 43.31
CA ALA A 495 -19.25 -2.87 42.83
C ALA A 495 -20.55 -2.09 42.63
N SER A 496 -21.72 -2.73 42.48
CA SER A 496 -22.97 -2.00 42.21
C SER A 496 -23.85 -1.74 43.43
N ASN A 497 -23.72 -2.53 44.52
CA ASN A 497 -24.69 -2.52 45.63
C ASN A 497 -24.10 -2.49 47.05
N MET A 498 -22.78 -2.46 47.26
CA MET A 498 -22.22 -2.46 48.62
C MET A 498 -21.90 -1.05 49.09
N ASN A 499 -22.66 -0.61 50.10
CA ASN A 499 -22.34 0.57 50.91
C ASN A 499 -20.95 0.36 51.53
N GLN A 500 -20.05 1.35 51.51
CA GLN A 500 -18.66 1.19 51.98
C GLN A 500 -18.57 0.58 53.39
N ASN A 501 -19.58 0.85 54.22
CA ASN A 501 -19.72 0.32 55.57
C ASN A 501 -19.96 -1.20 55.61
N HIS A 502 -20.75 -1.74 54.68
CA HIS A 502 -21.06 -3.18 54.63
C HIS A 502 -19.84 -3.99 54.17
N THR A 503 -19.04 -3.44 53.25
CA THR A 503 -17.77 -4.06 52.85
C THR A 503 -16.75 -4.03 53.98
N ALA A 504 -16.72 -2.95 54.76
CA ALA A 504 -15.89 -2.85 55.94
C ALA A 504 -16.33 -3.86 57.02
N GLU A 505 -17.63 -4.00 57.29
CA GLU A 505 -18.18 -4.98 58.24
C GLU A 505 -17.86 -6.43 57.83
N GLU A 506 -18.03 -6.78 56.55
CA GLU A 506 -17.64 -8.11 56.05
C GLU A 506 -16.13 -8.34 56.16
N LEU A 507 -15.31 -7.32 55.90
CA LEU A 507 -13.87 -7.40 56.07
C LEU A 507 -13.50 -7.57 57.55
N PHE A 508 -14.11 -6.80 58.45
CA PHE A 508 -13.91 -6.92 59.89
C PHE A 508 -14.32 -8.28 60.43
N ALA A 509 -15.38 -8.89 59.89
CA ALA A 509 -15.79 -10.25 60.25
C ALA A 509 -14.76 -11.31 59.80
N MET A 510 -14.03 -11.07 58.70
CA MET A 510 -13.00 -11.98 58.18
C MET A 510 -11.63 -11.82 58.86
N ILE A 511 -11.34 -10.67 59.48
CA ILE A 511 -10.03 -10.38 60.09
C ILE A 511 -9.60 -11.41 61.16
N PRO A 512 -10.47 -11.87 62.09
CA PRO A 512 -10.08 -12.82 63.13
C PRO A 512 -9.63 -14.17 62.54
N GLU A 513 -10.42 -14.75 61.64
CA GLU A 513 -10.10 -16.02 60.98
C GLU A 513 -8.82 -15.88 60.12
N PHE A 514 -8.65 -14.74 59.45
CA PHE A 514 -7.45 -14.46 58.67
C PHE A 514 -6.21 -14.29 59.55
N ALA A 515 -6.33 -13.64 60.71
CA ALA A 515 -5.25 -13.50 61.68
C ALA A 515 -4.84 -14.85 62.28
N GLU A 516 -5.80 -15.72 62.58
CA GLU A 516 -5.55 -17.08 63.06
C GLU A 516 -4.85 -17.94 61.98
N ALA A 517 -5.33 -17.88 60.73
CA ALA A 517 -4.70 -18.54 59.60
C ALA A 517 -3.27 -18.03 59.33
N LEU A 518 -3.03 -16.72 59.52
CA LEU A 518 -1.70 -16.11 59.42
C LEU A 518 -0.76 -16.57 60.54
N ALA A 519 -1.25 -16.65 61.78
CA ALA A 519 -0.49 -17.12 62.92
C ALA A 519 -0.11 -18.60 62.75
N LYS A 520 -1.06 -19.44 62.35
CA LYS A 520 -0.84 -20.86 62.04
C LYS A 520 0.19 -21.02 60.92
N ARG A 521 0.06 -20.24 59.85
CA ARG A 521 1.03 -20.23 58.75
C ARG A 521 2.43 -19.81 59.21
N ASP A 522 2.54 -18.78 60.05
CA ASP A 522 3.84 -18.31 60.52
C ASP A 522 4.56 -19.32 61.42
N LEU A 523 3.79 -20.12 62.16
CA LEU A 523 4.29 -21.31 62.83
C LEU A 523 4.74 -22.39 61.83
N ASP A 524 3.88 -22.77 60.88
CA ASP A 524 4.15 -23.84 59.90
C ASP A 524 5.33 -23.50 58.96
N LEU A 525 5.56 -22.22 58.68
CA LEU A 525 6.57 -21.73 57.74
C LEU A 525 7.78 -21.09 58.41
N ALA A 526 7.96 -21.26 59.72
CA ALA A 526 9.04 -20.66 60.50
C ALA A 526 10.44 -20.95 59.94
N LEU A 527 10.64 -22.14 59.36
CA LEU A 527 11.92 -22.59 58.77
C LEU A 527 12.00 -22.43 57.24
N SER A 528 10.96 -21.88 56.61
CA SER A 528 10.90 -21.77 55.14
C SER A 528 11.63 -20.53 54.62
N ARG A 529 12.11 -20.60 53.36
CA ARG A 529 12.74 -19.45 52.69
C ARG A 529 11.74 -18.31 52.51
N LYS A 530 12.20 -17.06 52.72
CA LYS A 530 11.39 -15.81 52.69
C LYS A 530 10.50 -15.67 51.45
N HIS A 531 10.94 -16.14 50.28
CA HIS A 531 10.16 -16.09 49.05
C HIS A 531 8.96 -17.06 49.06
N CYS A 532 9.10 -18.27 49.59
CA CYS A 532 7.99 -19.23 49.72
C CYS A 532 6.93 -18.70 50.69
N ARG A 533 7.33 -18.14 51.84
CA ARG A 533 6.41 -17.53 52.82
C ARG A 533 5.60 -16.38 52.23
N ARG A 534 6.22 -15.54 51.38
CA ARG A 534 5.52 -14.45 50.65
C ARG A 534 4.55 -14.95 49.59
N SER A 535 4.88 -16.01 48.85
CA SER A 535 3.96 -16.58 47.86
C SER A 535 2.79 -17.29 48.52
N LEU A 536 3.04 -18.06 49.59
CA LEU A 536 2.00 -18.71 50.38
C LEU A 536 1.07 -17.71 51.07
N LEU A 537 1.58 -16.58 51.58
CA LEU A 537 0.76 -15.47 52.09
C LEU A 537 -0.31 -15.03 51.08
N LYS A 538 0.14 -14.84 49.83
CA LYS A 538 -0.75 -14.37 48.75
C LYS A 538 -1.79 -15.43 48.44
N VAL A 539 -1.39 -16.70 48.34
CA VAL A 539 -2.30 -17.82 48.07
C VAL A 539 -3.29 -18.05 49.22
N SER A 540 -2.86 -17.93 50.48
CA SER A 540 -3.75 -18.11 51.65
C SER A 540 -4.75 -16.97 51.78
N ALA A 541 -4.33 -15.72 51.54
CA ALA A 541 -5.26 -14.59 51.46
C ALA A 541 -6.29 -14.77 50.33
N LEU A 542 -5.84 -15.25 49.17
CA LEU A 542 -6.72 -15.56 48.03
C LEU A 542 -7.76 -16.64 48.34
N ALA A 543 -7.34 -17.72 48.99
CA ALA A 543 -8.23 -18.81 49.39
C ALA A 543 -9.27 -18.34 50.41
N ALA A 544 -8.86 -17.52 51.39
CA ALA A 544 -9.75 -16.96 52.39
C ALA A 544 -10.85 -16.08 51.77
N PHE A 545 -10.48 -15.15 50.87
CA PHE A 545 -11.47 -14.30 50.18
C PHE A 545 -12.43 -15.11 49.29
N LYS A 546 -11.95 -16.16 48.62
CA LYS A 546 -12.80 -17.03 47.80
C LYS A 546 -13.76 -17.86 48.64
N ALA A 547 -13.28 -18.45 49.74
CA ALA A 547 -14.09 -19.26 50.64
C ALA A 547 -15.16 -18.41 51.34
N ALA A 548 -14.82 -17.19 51.76
CA ALA A 548 -15.76 -16.25 52.34
C ALA A 548 -16.90 -15.88 51.37
N GLY A 549 -16.60 -15.61 50.11
CA GLY A 549 -17.62 -15.36 49.08
C GLY A 549 -18.55 -16.55 48.86
N GLN A 550 -18.03 -17.78 48.89
CA GLN A 550 -18.85 -19.00 48.78
C GLN A 550 -19.73 -19.23 50.01
N ARG A 551 -19.20 -19.00 51.22
CA ARG A 551 -19.92 -19.13 52.48
C ARG A 551 -21.02 -18.10 52.63
N ALA A 552 -20.79 -16.85 52.21
CA ALA A 552 -21.81 -15.80 52.20
C ALA A 552 -22.98 -16.13 51.27
N ASN A 553 -22.69 -16.70 50.09
CA ASN A 553 -23.73 -17.16 49.16
C ASN A 553 -24.53 -18.32 49.74
N PHE A 554 -23.87 -19.27 50.42
CA PHE A 554 -24.54 -20.37 51.13
C PHE A 554 -25.43 -19.88 52.28
N LEU A 555 -24.93 -18.95 53.11
CA LEU A 555 -25.72 -18.39 54.21
C LEU A 555 -26.92 -17.60 53.71
N ARG A 556 -26.80 -16.86 52.60
CA ARG A 556 -27.94 -16.21 51.95
C ARG A 556 -28.96 -17.21 51.41
N SER A 557 -28.52 -18.32 50.80
CA SER A 557 -29.47 -19.34 50.33
C SER A 557 -30.22 -20.01 51.49
N VAL A 558 -29.53 -20.26 52.60
CA VAL A 558 -30.15 -20.83 53.82
C VAL A 558 -31.12 -19.84 54.45
N LEU A 559 -30.75 -18.56 54.55
CA LEU A 559 -31.63 -17.51 55.10
C LEU A 559 -32.87 -17.28 54.22
N ASN A 560 -32.73 -17.33 52.89
CA ASN A 560 -33.87 -17.20 51.99
C ASN A 560 -34.81 -18.41 52.07
N GLN A 561 -34.27 -19.64 52.16
CA GLN A 561 -35.08 -20.84 52.40
C GLN A 561 -35.79 -20.82 53.75
N ALA A 562 -35.13 -20.32 54.80
CA ALA A 562 -35.73 -20.16 56.13
C ALA A 562 -36.86 -19.11 56.13
N LYS A 563 -36.78 -18.11 55.24
CA LYS A 563 -37.80 -17.08 55.09
C LYS A 563 -39.02 -17.59 54.30
N GLU A 564 -38.78 -18.32 53.21
CA GLU A 564 -39.84 -18.97 52.41
C GLU A 564 -40.61 -20.04 53.21
N THR A 565 -39.96 -20.73 54.15
CA THR A 565 -40.61 -21.68 55.06
C THR A 565 -41.33 -21.03 56.25
N SER A 566 -41.11 -19.73 56.49
CA SER A 566 -41.84 -18.96 57.51
C SER A 566 -43.05 -18.19 56.96
N GLU A 567 -43.12 -18.03 55.64
CA GLU A 567 -44.21 -17.33 54.92
C GLU A 567 -45.20 -18.31 54.24
N ALA A 568 -44.95 -19.62 54.31
CA ALA A 568 -45.88 -20.71 53.93
C ALA A 568 -46.49 -21.35 55.18
#